data_AF-A0A3E1BT07-F1
#
_entry.id   AF-A0A3E1BT07-F1
#
_cell.length_a   1.000
_cell.length_b   1.000
_cell.length_c   1.000
_cell.angle_alpha   90.00
_cell.angle_beta   90.00
_cell.angle_gamma   90.00
#
_symmetry.space_group_name_H-M   'P 1'
#
loop_
_entity.id
_entity.type
_entity.pdbx_description
1 polymer ?
#
loop_
_entity_poly.entity_id
_entity_poly.type
_entity_poly.pdbx_seq_one_letter_code
_entity_poly.pdbx_strand_id
1 'polypeptide(L)'
;MTTVAAEGGYVSGVGLADDDAVKAAADLGLIDVATGDAWTLVDTVSLTPRQRLEMGLPPIVPKPSMFASAANAIASMVGRVFGKPSPLR
;
A
#
# COMPACT_ATOMS: atom_id res chain seq x y z
N MET A 1 -13.22 5.17 13.14
CA MET A 1 -12.76 5.38 11.75
C MET A 1 -12.48 6.83 11.41
N THR A 2 -13.31 7.79 11.85
CA THR A 2 -13.07 9.23 11.67
C THR A 2 -11.72 9.71 12.21
N THR A 3 -11.24 9.15 13.33
CA THR A 3 -9.91 9.44 13.88
C THR A 3 -8.78 9.01 12.94
N VAL A 4 -8.88 7.81 12.36
CA VAL A 4 -7.88 7.28 11.40
C VAL A 4 -7.83 8.13 10.13
N ALA A 5 -9.00 8.57 9.64
CA ALA A 5 -9.09 9.44 8.46
C ALA A 5 -8.48 10.83 8.73
N ALA A 6 -8.71 11.39 9.94
CA ALA A 6 -8.11 12.64 10.37
C ALA A 6 -6.58 12.56 10.50
N GLU A 7 -6.04 11.38 10.83
CA GLU A 7 -4.59 11.10 10.88
C GLU A 7 -4.01 10.70 9.50
N GLY A 8 -4.69 11.03 8.40
CA GLY A 8 -4.18 10.75 7.04
C GLY A 8 -4.28 9.27 6.64
N GLY A 9 -5.09 8.50 7.36
CA GLY A 9 -5.39 7.10 7.09
C GLY A 9 -4.48 6.10 7.80
N TYR A 10 -3.88 6.51 8.91
CA TYR A 10 -2.93 5.72 9.70
C TYR A 10 -3.11 6.03 11.19
N VAL A 11 -3.01 5.04 12.07
CA VAL A 11 -2.92 5.21 13.54
C VAL A 11 -1.96 4.15 14.09
N SER A 12 -1.16 4.51 15.10
CA SER A 12 -0.29 3.57 15.82
C SER A 12 -0.54 3.59 17.34
N GLY A 13 -0.43 2.43 17.99
CA GLY A 13 -0.69 2.30 19.42
C GLY A 13 -0.46 0.88 19.93
N VAL A 14 -0.28 0.74 21.25
CA VAL A 14 -0.08 -0.57 21.88
C VAL A 14 -1.41 -1.31 21.99
N GLY A 15 -1.48 -2.55 21.49
CA GLY A 15 -2.65 -3.40 21.61
C GLY A 15 -3.81 -3.03 20.68
N LEU A 16 -3.58 -2.22 19.64
CA LEU A 16 -4.62 -1.92 18.65
C LEU A 16 -5.05 -3.18 17.90
N ALA A 17 -4.14 -4.13 17.68
CA ALA A 17 -4.47 -5.38 17.00
C ALA A 17 -5.48 -6.23 17.79
N ASP A 18 -5.56 -6.01 19.11
CA ASP A 18 -6.45 -6.77 19.98
C ASP A 18 -7.84 -6.17 20.15
N ASP A 19 -8.03 -4.90 19.75
CA ASP A 19 -9.31 -4.20 19.84
C ASP A 19 -10.37 -4.84 18.94
N ASP A 20 -11.55 -5.13 19.48
CA ASP A 20 -12.63 -5.81 18.78
C ASP A 20 -13.13 -5.02 17.56
N ALA A 21 -13.13 -3.69 17.62
CA ALA A 21 -13.52 -2.85 16.48
C ALA A 21 -12.44 -2.86 15.39
N VAL A 22 -11.16 -2.97 15.77
CA VAL A 22 -10.05 -3.14 14.81
C VAL A 22 -10.15 -4.51 14.14
N LYS A 23 -10.37 -5.59 14.90
CA LYS A 23 -10.58 -6.94 14.34
C LYS A 23 -11.74 -6.98 13.36
N ALA A 24 -12.90 -6.45 13.76
CA ALA A 24 -14.08 -6.40 12.89
C ALA A 24 -13.85 -5.56 11.62
N ALA A 25 -13.15 -4.44 11.72
CA ALA A 25 -12.83 -3.61 10.56
C ALA A 25 -11.81 -4.29 9.61
N ALA A 26 -10.87 -5.07 10.16
CA ALA A 26 -9.94 -5.88 9.38
C ALA A 26 -10.67 -7.03 8.66
N ASP A 27 -11.59 -7.72 9.34
CA ASP A 27 -12.42 -8.79 8.75
C ASP A 27 -13.29 -8.28 7.59
N LEU A 28 -13.72 -7.02 7.66
CA LEU A 28 -14.47 -6.34 6.59
C LEU A 28 -13.57 -5.81 5.46
N GLY A 29 -12.25 -5.95 5.55
CA GLY A 29 -11.28 -5.46 4.56
C GLY A 29 -11.20 -3.92 4.46
N LEU A 30 -11.56 -3.22 5.54
CA LEU A 30 -11.56 -1.75 5.58
C LEU A 30 -10.21 -1.19 6.02
N ILE A 31 -9.45 -1.98 6.81
CA ILE A 31 -8.13 -1.64 7.33
C ILE A 31 -7.16 -2.81 7.20
N ASP A 32 -5.88 -2.49 7.12
CA ASP A 32 -4.75 -3.41 7.28
C ASP A 32 -4.10 -3.17 8.65
N VAL A 33 -3.85 -4.24 9.39
CA VAL A 33 -3.23 -4.22 10.72
C VAL A 33 -1.84 -4.85 10.64
N ALA A 34 -0.82 -4.11 11.05
CA ALA A 34 0.53 -4.59 11.24
C ALA A 34 0.83 -4.64 12.74
N THR A 35 0.88 -5.85 13.30
CA THR A 35 1.18 -6.07 14.72
C THR A 35 2.63 -5.69 15.02
N GLY A 36 2.83 -5.00 16.13
CA GLY A 36 4.16 -4.67 16.63
C GLY A 36 4.95 -5.93 16.96
N ASP A 37 6.21 -5.96 16.55
CA ASP A 37 7.17 -6.99 16.94
C ASP A 37 7.97 -6.57 18.19
N ALA A 38 8.94 -7.41 18.59
CA ALA A 38 9.79 -7.17 19.75
C ALA A 38 10.61 -5.86 19.68
N TRP A 39 10.71 -5.22 18.51
CA TRP A 39 11.43 -3.96 18.30
C TRP A 39 10.51 -2.76 18.21
N THR A 40 9.38 -2.90 17.53
CA THR A 40 8.42 -1.81 17.29
C THR A 40 7.46 -1.62 18.47
N LEU A 41 7.05 -2.70 19.15
CA LEU A 41 6.19 -2.72 20.34
C LEU A 41 4.81 -2.04 20.21
N VAL A 42 4.53 -1.44 19.05
CA VAL A 42 3.28 -0.75 18.74
C VAL A 42 2.65 -1.37 17.51
N ASP A 43 1.35 -1.58 17.60
CA ASP A 43 0.56 -1.99 16.47
C ASP A 43 0.27 -0.78 15.60
N THR A 44 0.10 -1.07 14.32
CA THR A 44 -0.11 -0.09 13.28
C THR A 44 -1.37 -0.45 12.52
N VAL A 45 -2.30 0.49 12.43
CA VAL A 45 -3.54 0.35 11.67
C VAL A 45 -3.51 1.33 10.51
N SER A 46 -3.74 0.83 9.30
CA SER A 46 -3.80 1.64 8.08
C SER A 46 -5.07 1.36 7.30
N LEU A 47 -5.61 2.37 6.62
CA LEU A 47 -6.74 2.17 5.73
C LEU A 47 -6.32 1.41 4.48
N THR A 48 -7.16 0.46 4.02
CA THR A 48 -6.93 -0.20 2.74
C THR A 48 -6.98 0.79 1.59
N PRO A 49 -6.33 0.51 0.44
CA PRO A 49 -6.31 1.41 -0.71
C PRO A 49 -7.71 1.82 -1.17
N ARG A 50 -8.68 0.90 -1.12
CA ARG A 50 -10.08 1.16 -1.44
C ARG A 50 -10.70 2.16 -0.46
N GLN A 51 -10.53 1.95 0.84
CA GLN A 51 -11.11 2.80 1.86
C GLN A 51 -10.52 4.21 1.88
N ARG A 52 -9.24 4.34 1.51
CA ARG A 52 -8.61 5.66 1.30
C ARG A 52 -9.27 6.43 0.17
N LEU A 53 -9.56 5.78 -0.96
CA LEU A 53 -10.24 6.41 -2.09
C LEU A 53 -11.67 6.83 -1.71
N GLU A 54 -12.41 5.97 -1.00
CA GLU A 54 -13.76 6.28 -0.52
C GLU A 54 -13.78 7.47 0.44
N MET A 55 -12.72 7.66 1.23
CA MET A 55 -12.55 8.81 2.12
C MET A 55 -11.83 10.02 1.51
N GLY A 56 -11.57 10.00 0.19
CA GLY A 56 -10.91 11.12 -0.51
C GLY A 56 -9.44 11.33 -0.11
N LEU A 57 -8.82 10.33 0.52
CA LEU A 57 -7.41 10.37 0.88
C LEU A 57 -6.52 10.00 -0.31
N PRO A 58 -5.30 10.56 -0.41
CA PRO A 58 -4.38 10.21 -1.47
C PRO A 58 -4.06 8.70 -1.41
N PRO A 59 -3.99 8.02 -2.57
CA PRO A 59 -3.67 6.61 -2.63
C PRO A 59 -2.26 6.36 -2.08
N ILE A 60 -2.08 5.23 -1.40
CA ILE A 60 -0.74 4.76 -1.05
C ILE A 60 -0.08 4.40 -2.38
N VAL A 61 0.89 5.22 -2.82
CA VAL A 61 1.68 4.92 -4.01
C VAL A 61 2.78 3.96 -3.54
N PRO A 62 2.69 2.64 -3.82
CA PRO A 62 3.82 1.77 -3.55
C PRO A 62 4.94 2.24 -4.47
N LYS A 63 6.04 2.71 -3.88
CA LYS A 63 7.25 3.05 -4.64
C LYS A 63 7.61 1.78 -5.44
N PRO A 64 7.75 1.86 -6.77
CA PRO A 64 8.11 0.69 -7.55
C PRO A 64 9.38 0.10 -6.95
N SER A 65 9.36 -1.19 -6.63
CA SER A 65 10.54 -1.86 -6.08
C SER A 65 11.69 -1.70 -7.09
N MET A 66 12.93 -1.61 -6.60
CA MET A 66 14.11 -1.52 -7.49
C MET A 66 14.11 -2.66 -8.53
N PHE A 67 13.59 -3.83 -8.16
CA PHE A 67 13.41 -4.98 -9.04
C PHE A 67 12.40 -4.73 -10.17
N ALA A 68 11.24 -4.12 -9.89
CA ALA A 68 10.27 -3.76 -10.93
C ALA A 68 10.83 -2.68 -11.88
N SER A 69 11.63 -1.76 -11.34
CA SER A 69 12.32 -0.72 -12.13
C SER A 69 13.38 -1.34 -13.05
N ALA A 70 14.16 -2.29 -12.53
CA ALA A 70 15.16 -3.02 -13.32
C ALA A 70 14.51 -3.92 -14.39
N ALA A 71 13.40 -4.59 -14.08
CA ALA A 71 12.66 -5.41 -15.04
C ALA A 71 12.12 -4.57 -16.21
N ASN A 72 11.55 -3.39 -15.94
CA ASN A 72 11.12 -2.46 -16.99
C ASN A 72 12.29 -1.97 -17.85
N ALA A 73 13.45 -1.68 -17.24
CA ALA A 73 14.65 -1.28 -17.99
C ALA A 73 15.13 -2.40 -18.93
N ILE A 74 15.19 -3.65 -18.45
CA ILE A 74 15.58 -4.82 -19.24
C ILE A 74 14.56 -5.06 -20.37
N ALA A 75 13.26 -5.02 -20.08
CA ALA A 75 12.22 -5.19 -21.09
C ALA A 75 12.28 -4.10 -22.17
N SER A 76 12.58 -2.86 -21.80
CA SER A 76 12.76 -1.74 -22.74
C SER A 76 13.99 -1.91 -23.64
N MET A 77 15.08 -2.48 -23.11
CA MET A 77 16.28 -2.79 -23.90
C MET A 77 16.03 -3.95 -24.87
N VAL A 78 15.40 -5.03 -24.41
CA VAL A 78 15.06 -6.18 -25.27
C VAL A 78 14.05 -5.77 -26.35
N GLY A 79 13.04 -4.97 -26.00
CA GLY A 79 12.09 -4.41 -26.97
C GLY A 79 12.75 -3.50 -28.01
N ARG A 80 13.83 -2.80 -27.67
CA ARG A 80 14.60 -1.98 -28.62
C ARG A 80 15.57 -2.79 -29.48
N VAL A 81 16.06 -3.93 -28.97
CA VAL A 81 16.97 -4.83 -29.71
C VAL A 81 16.21 -5.74 -30.68
N PHE A 82 14.99 -6.17 -30.33
CA PHE A 82 14.16 -7.06 -31.16
C PHE A 82 12.95 -6.37 -31.80
N GLY A 83 12.68 -5.11 -31.47
CA GLY A 83 11.66 -4.29 -32.11
C GLY A 83 12.12 -3.87 -33.51
N LYS A 84 11.55 -4.51 -34.52
CA LYS A 84 11.65 -4.11 -35.93
C LYS A 84 11.39 -2.60 -36.04
N PRO A 85 12.27 -1.79 -36.69
CA PRO A 85 11.89 -0.43 -37.05
C PRO A 85 10.76 -0.52 -38.06
N SER A 86 9.52 -0.33 -37.60
CA SER A 86 8.40 -0.06 -38.49
C SER A 86 8.63 1.35 -39.04
N PRO A 87 8.86 1.54 -40.35
CA PRO A 87 8.73 2.86 -40.93
C PRO A 87 7.24 3.20 -40.83
N LEU A 88 6.89 4.16 -39.98
CA LEU A 88 5.63 4.87 -40.08
C LEU A 88 5.56 5.42 -41.51
N ARG A 89 4.65 4.86 -42.29
CA ARG A 89 4.32 5.32 -43.64
C ARG A 89 2.98 6.03 -43.58
#